data_AF-A0A803YGW7-F1
#
_entry.id   AF-A0A803YGW7-F1
#
_cell.length_a   1.000
_cell.length_b   1.000
_cell.length_c   1.000
_cell.angle_alpha   90.00
_cell.angle_beta   90.00
_cell.angle_gamma   90.00
#
_symmetry.space_group_name_H-M   'P 1'
#
loop_
_entity.id
_entity.type
_entity.pdbx_description
1 polymer ?
#
loop_
_entity_poly.entity_id
_entity_poly.type
_entity_poly.pdbx_seq_one_letter_code
_entity_poly.pdbx_strand_id
1 'polypeptide(L)'
;MSSDFESYEQDFAVLTADITGRIGRVPKLLGDEKKQMVANIEKQLEEARELLEQMELEVREIPPQSRGMYSSRMRSYKQEMGKLEADFVSFYPTL
;
A
#
# COMPACT_ATOMS: atom_id res chain seq x y z
N MET A 1 4.78 -23.96 -3.81
CA MET A 1 5.72 -22.90 -3.43
C MET A 1 4.94 -21.61 -3.56
N SER A 2 4.77 -20.88 -2.47
CA SER A 2 4.44 -19.46 -2.54
C SER A 2 5.72 -18.78 -3.00
N SER A 3 5.74 -18.11 -4.15
CA SER A 3 6.87 -17.21 -4.45
C SER A 3 6.90 -16.08 -3.42
N ASP A 4 8.06 -15.54 -3.06
CA ASP A 4 8.15 -14.41 -2.11
C ASP A 4 7.24 -13.24 -2.54
N PHE A 5 7.09 -13.04 -3.86
CA PHE A 5 6.08 -12.14 -4.44
C PHE A 5 4.66 -12.35 -3.92
N GLU A 6 4.17 -13.60 -3.84
CA GLU A 6 2.79 -13.90 -3.40
C GLU A 6 2.61 -13.62 -1.90
N SER A 7 3.68 -13.79 -1.11
CA SER A 7 3.65 -13.40 0.31
C SER A 7 3.55 -11.89 0.45
N TYR A 8 4.39 -11.15 -0.27
CA TYR A 8 4.35 -9.68 -0.27
C TYR A 8 3.03 -9.14 -0.82
N GLU A 9 2.46 -9.79 -1.84
CA GLU A 9 1.15 -9.46 -2.40
C GLU A 9 0.05 -9.61 -1.35
N GLN A 10 0.07 -10.69 -0.57
CA GLN A 10 -0.87 -10.91 0.51
C GLN A 10 -0.72 -9.88 1.63
N ASP A 11 0.51 -9.60 2.07
CA ASP A 11 0.78 -8.61 3.11
C ASP A 11 0.35 -7.20 2.66
N PHE A 12 0.63 -6.84 1.40
CA PHE A 12 0.21 -5.58 0.80
C PHE A 12 -1.32 -5.45 0.81
N ALA A 13 -2.04 -6.49 0.38
CA ALA A 13 -3.51 -6.48 0.35
C ALA A 13 -4.13 -6.32 1.75
N VAL A 14 -3.55 -6.97 2.77
CA VAL A 14 -4.00 -6.81 4.16
C VAL A 14 -3.75 -5.38 4.65
N LEU A 15 -2.57 -4.84 4.36
CA LEU A 15 -2.16 -3.52 4.80
C LEU A 15 -2.97 -2.41 4.13
N THR A 16 -3.20 -2.46 2.82
CA THR A 16 -4.01 -1.45 2.12
C THR A 16 -5.47 -1.47 2.56
N ALA A 17 -6.02 -2.64 2.89
CA ALA A 17 -7.36 -2.76 3.45
C ALA A 17 -7.47 -2.10 4.85
N ASP A 18 -6.49 -2.33 5.73
CA ASP A 18 -6.45 -1.69 7.06
C ASP A 18 -6.31 -0.17 6.94
N ILE A 19 -5.38 0.31 6.10
CA ILE A 19 -5.18 1.75 5.84
C ILE A 19 -6.49 2.38 5.32
N THR A 20 -7.14 1.76 4.34
CA THR A 20 -8.43 2.25 3.79
C THR A 20 -9.47 2.42 4.90
N GLY A 21 -9.61 1.41 5.76
CA GLY A 21 -10.52 1.46 6.90
C GLY A 21 -10.20 2.58 7.88
N ARG A 22 -8.91 2.82 8.14
CA ARG A 22 -8.44 3.89 9.03
C ARG A 22 -8.69 5.27 8.43
N ILE A 23 -8.33 5.49 7.17
CA ILE A 23 -8.59 6.76 6.44
C ILE A 23 -10.07 7.14 6.59
N GLY A 24 -11.00 6.21 6.37
CA GLY A 24 -12.44 6.46 6.50
C GLY A 24 -12.92 6.79 7.93
N ARG A 25 -12.16 6.41 8.97
CA ARG A 25 -12.48 6.75 10.38
C ARG A 25 -11.93 8.11 10.78
N VAL A 26 -10.84 8.54 10.18
CA VAL A 26 -10.08 9.70 10.61
C VAL A 26 -10.91 11.01 10.68
N PRO A 27 -11.82 11.32 9.74
CA PRO A 27 -12.65 12.53 9.84
C PRO A 27 -13.51 12.62 11.12
N LYS A 28 -13.75 11.48 11.80
CA LYS A 28 -14.54 11.41 13.03
C LYS A 28 -13.70 11.55 14.30
N LEU A 29 -12.37 11.51 14.19
CA LEU A 29 -11.45 11.63 15.31
C LEU A 29 -11.09 13.10 15.55
N LEU A 30 -10.71 13.44 16.78
CA LEU A 30 -10.33 14.79 17.18
C LEU A 30 -9.04 14.79 18.02
N GLY A 31 -8.43 15.95 18.17
CA GLY A 31 -7.29 16.16 19.07
C GLY A 31 -6.14 15.19 18.84
N ASP A 32 -5.60 14.62 19.90
CA ASP A 32 -4.43 13.75 19.85
C ASP A 32 -4.73 12.36 19.28
N GLU A 33 -5.96 11.86 19.44
CA GLU A 33 -6.39 10.60 18.80
C GLU A 33 -6.31 10.70 17.28
N LYS A 34 -6.77 11.84 16.73
CA LYS A 34 -6.65 12.16 15.30
C LYS A 34 -5.19 12.18 14.85
N LYS A 35 -4.31 12.86 15.60
CA LYS A 35 -2.87 12.93 15.27
C LYS A 35 -2.20 11.57 15.30
N GLN A 36 -2.48 10.76 16.31
CA GLN A 36 -1.93 9.41 16.42
C GLN A 36 -2.39 8.51 15.27
N MET A 37 -3.67 8.59 14.89
CA MET A 37 -4.18 7.81 13.76
C MET A 37 -3.50 8.22 12.45
N VAL A 38 -3.31 9.51 12.21
CA VAL A 38 -2.60 10.04 11.03
C VAL A 38 -1.16 9.52 10.97
N ALA A 39 -0.40 9.66 12.07
CA ALA A 39 0.98 9.17 12.14
C ALA A 39 1.09 7.65 11.92
N ASN A 40 0.11 6.89 12.41
CA ASN A 40 0.04 5.45 12.16
C ASN A 40 -0.22 5.15 10.67
N ILE A 41 -1.15 5.87 10.03
CA ILE A 41 -1.42 5.71 8.60
C ILE A 41 -0.17 6.06 7.78
N GLU A 42 0.55 7.12 8.11
CA GLU A 42 1.81 7.48 7.42
C GLU A 42 2.85 6.36 7.48
N LYS A 43 3.05 5.77 8.67
CA LYS A 43 3.97 4.63 8.83
C LYS A 43 3.52 3.42 8.02
N GLN A 44 2.23 3.11 8.02
CA GLN A 44 1.67 1.99 7.25
C GLN A 44 1.74 2.23 5.73
N LEU A 45 1.58 3.48 5.27
CA LEU A 45 1.78 3.83 3.87
C LEU A 45 3.24 3.60 3.46
N GLU A 46 4.21 3.93 4.31
CA GLU A 46 5.62 3.63 4.05
C GLU A 46 5.88 2.12 3.99
N GLU A 47 5.37 1.35 4.94
CA GLU A 47 5.45 -0.12 4.91
C GLU A 47 4.84 -0.71 3.62
N ALA A 48 3.72 -0.14 3.14
CA ALA A 48 3.10 -0.56 1.88
C ALA A 48 3.97 -0.23 0.65
N ARG A 49 4.72 0.89 0.66
CA ARG A 49 5.69 1.22 -0.39
C ARG A 49 6.85 0.24 -0.39
N GLU A 50 7.38 -0.10 0.78
CA GLU A 50 8.45 -1.09 0.91
C GLU A 50 8.02 -2.45 0.32
N LEU A 51 6.79 -2.90 0.58
CA LEU A 51 6.25 -4.13 -0.02
C LEU A 51 6.14 -4.05 -1.54
N LEU A 52 5.74 -2.90 -2.11
CA LEU A 52 5.75 -2.69 -3.56
C LEU A 52 7.15 -2.76 -4.14
N GLU A 53 8.15 -2.23 -3.45
CA GLU A 53 9.55 -2.32 -3.88
C GLU A 53 10.04 -3.77 -3.85
N GLN A 54 9.74 -4.53 -2.78
CA GLN A 54 10.09 -5.95 -2.71
C GLN A 54 9.42 -6.75 -3.83
N MET A 55 8.12 -6.55 -4.05
CA MET A 55 7.43 -7.19 -5.17
C MET A 55 8.05 -6.82 -6.53
N GLU A 56 8.46 -5.57 -6.73
CA GLU A 56 9.11 -5.15 -7.97
C GLU A 56 10.46 -5.84 -8.19
N LEU A 57 11.25 -6.04 -7.13
CA LEU A 57 12.49 -6.82 -7.18
C LEU A 57 12.21 -8.27 -7.59
N GLU A 58 11.22 -8.91 -6.97
CA GLU A 58 10.82 -10.28 -7.34
C GLU A 58 10.39 -10.37 -8.81
N VAL A 59 9.59 -9.41 -9.31
CA VAL A 59 9.18 -9.38 -10.73
C VAL A 59 10.38 -9.23 -11.67
N ARG A 60 11.43 -8.51 -11.28
CA ARG A 60 12.64 -8.32 -12.11
C ARG A 60 13.43 -9.61 -12.28
N GLU A 61 13.42 -10.49 -11.29
CA GLU A 61 14.09 -11.80 -11.34
C GLU A 61 13.35 -12.81 -12.23
N ILE A 62 12.05 -12.62 -12.48
CA ILE A 62 11.25 -13.54 -13.32
C ILE A 62 11.70 -13.46 -14.79
N PRO A 63 11.92 -14.58 -15.50
CA PRO A 63 12.23 -14.58 -16.93
C PRO A 63 11.20 -13.82 -17.78
N PRO A 64 11.60 -13.06 -18.81
CA PRO A 64 10.69 -12.21 -19.59
C PRO A 64 9.44 -12.93 -20.14
N GLN A 65 9.58 -14.21 -20.51
CA GLN A 65 8.50 -15.04 -21.07
C GLN A 65 7.36 -15.30 -20.07
N SER A 66 7.66 -15.30 -18.76
CA SER A 66 6.70 -15.59 -17.68
C SER A 66 6.30 -14.36 -16.87
N ARG A 67 6.97 -13.21 -17.09
CA ARG A 67 6.81 -11.99 -16.28
C ARG A 67 5.52 -11.21 -16.54
N GLY A 68 4.83 -11.48 -17.66
CA GLY A 68 3.69 -10.69 -18.11
C GLY A 68 2.56 -10.56 -17.09
N MET A 69 2.19 -11.66 -16.43
CA MET A 69 1.14 -11.68 -15.40
C MET A 69 1.52 -10.81 -14.20
N TYR A 70 2.71 -11.02 -13.63
CA TYR A 70 3.21 -10.28 -12.47
C TYR A 70 3.37 -8.79 -12.76
N SER A 71 3.83 -8.43 -13.97
CA SER A 71 3.92 -7.04 -14.40
C SER A 71 2.56 -6.36 -14.45
N SER A 72 1.50 -7.09 -14.81
CA SER A 72 0.14 -6.55 -14.81
C SER A 72 -0.38 -6.32 -13.40
N ARG A 73 -0.14 -7.26 -12.48
CA ARG A 73 -0.51 -7.10 -11.07
C ARG A 73 0.21 -5.91 -10.42
N MET A 74 1.52 -5.79 -10.66
CA MET A 74 2.31 -4.65 -10.16
C MET A 74 1.77 -3.29 -10.61
N ARG A 75 1.29 -3.16 -11.86
CA ARG A 75 0.65 -1.91 -12.30
C ARG A 75 -0.62 -1.62 -11.52
N SER A 76 -1.45 -2.63 -11.27
CA SER A 76 -2.66 -2.48 -10.46
C SER A 76 -2.34 -2.07 -9.03
N TYR A 77 -1.35 -2.68 -8.38
CA TYR A 77 -0.98 -2.34 -7.00
C TYR A 77 -0.37 -0.94 -6.89
N LYS A 78 0.43 -0.51 -7.86
CA LYS A 78 0.91 0.89 -7.92
C LYS A 78 -0.23 1.89 -8.08
N GLN A 79 -1.25 1.56 -8.89
CA GLN A 79 -2.44 2.41 -9.03
C GLN A 79 -3.27 2.47 -7.74
N GLU A 80 -3.44 1.32 -7.06
CA GLU A 80 -4.12 1.24 -5.77
C GLU A 80 -3.41 2.09 -4.71
N MET A 81 -2.07 1.98 -4.63
CA MET A 81 -1.26 2.79 -3.72
C MET A 81 -1.42 4.29 -3.99
N GLY A 82 -1.32 4.71 -5.25
CA GLY A 82 -1.50 6.11 -5.61
C GLY A 82 -2.90 6.64 -5.26
N LYS A 83 -3.93 5.79 -5.34
CA LYS A 83 -5.27 6.15 -4.87
C LYS A 83 -5.31 6.28 -3.35
N LEU A 84 -4.71 5.35 -2.62
CA LEU A 84 -4.64 5.39 -1.16
C LEU A 84 -3.99 6.69 -0.65
N GLU A 85 -2.88 7.07 -1.26
CA GLU A 85 -2.15 8.31 -0.95
C GLU A 85 -2.98 9.54 -1.28
N ALA A 86 -3.62 9.57 -2.46
CA ALA A 86 -4.50 10.67 -2.85
C ALA A 86 -5.69 10.81 -1.90
N ASP A 87 -6.32 9.70 -1.51
CA ASP A 87 -7.41 9.69 -0.54
C ASP A 87 -6.91 10.24 0.80
N PHE A 88 -5.78 9.76 1.31
CA PHE A 88 -5.18 10.24 2.57
C PHE A 88 -4.88 11.75 2.54
N VAL A 89 -4.20 12.25 1.50
CA VAL A 89 -3.88 13.68 1.32
C VAL A 89 -5.14 14.51 1.16
N SER A 90 -6.17 14.01 0.46
CA SER A 90 -7.44 14.74 0.33
C SER A 90 -8.13 14.98 1.67
N PHE A 91 -7.99 14.06 2.63
CA PHE A 91 -8.49 14.27 3.99
C PHE A 91 -7.52 15.10 4.85
N TYR A 92 -6.25 15.20 4.45
CA TYR A 92 -5.15 15.87 5.18
C TYR A 92 -4.17 16.63 4.27
N PRO A 93 -4.56 17.81 3.77
CA PRO A 93 -3.76 18.58 2.81
C PRO A 93 -2.58 19.35 3.43
N THR A 94 -2.33 19.20 4.73
CA THR A 94 -1.24 19.91 5.44
C THR A 94 0.12 19.21 5.39
N LEU A 95 0.27 18.18 4.54
CA LEU A 95 1.54 17.54 4.19
C LEU A 95 2.05 18.08 2.84
#